data_AF-A0A534K6N4-F1
#
_entry.id   AF-A0A534K6N4-F1
#
_cell.length_a   1.000
_cell.length_b   1.000
_cell.length_c   1.000
_cell.angle_alpha   90.00
_cell.angle_beta   90.00
_cell.angle_gamma   90.00
#
_symmetry.space_group_name_H-M   'P 1'
#
loop_
_entity.id
_entity.type
_entity.pdbx_description
1 polymer ?
#
loop_
_entity_poly.entity_id
_entity_poly.type
_entity_poly.pdbx_seq_one_letter_code
_entity_poly.pdbx_strand_id
1 'polypeptide(L)'
;MFRRPLPVTTAHPLLVRTSESQTSLWSEVAALIALAALIGVLLYYAQFSGSMQWLLGVAFLAGLALFAWGLILRRTAEPAPLEGPPTPGTIREGELEALAAAVKRASRGLAYSQVLVASRARAAFVERVRLALGLSPESMREAQRDPAALQRILHDDVLEDFVHLQIGDLEERYRWVVEARQRDGFGPEFLRVLGRMEAWK
;
A
#
# COMPACT_ATOMS: atom_id res chain seq x y z
N MET A 1 12.87 60.08 -4.50
CA MET A 1 12.15 58.85 -4.09
C MET A 1 12.99 57.64 -4.45
N PHE A 2 13.65 57.05 -3.46
CA PHE A 2 14.43 55.82 -3.57
C PHE A 2 13.50 54.61 -3.40
N ARG A 3 13.59 53.61 -4.28
CA ARG A 3 13.66 52.19 -3.88
C ARG A 3 14.33 51.38 -4.98
N ARG A 4 15.50 50.85 -4.61
CA ARG A 4 16.35 49.93 -5.36
C ARG A 4 15.67 48.56 -5.52
N PRO A 5 16.07 47.77 -6.53
CA PRO A 5 15.65 46.37 -6.66
C PRO A 5 16.32 45.51 -5.58
N LEU A 6 15.56 44.60 -4.97
CA LEU A 6 16.12 43.51 -4.16
C LEU A 6 16.18 42.24 -5.00
N PRO A 7 17.35 41.60 -5.14
CA PRO A 7 17.49 40.27 -5.71
C PRO A 7 17.22 39.24 -4.61
N VAL A 8 16.46 38.18 -4.92
CA VAL A 8 16.39 37.00 -4.06
C VAL A 8 16.84 35.79 -4.89
N THR A 9 18.16 35.60 -4.88
CA THR A 9 18.86 34.35 -4.58
C THR A 9 18.05 33.06 -4.68
N THR A 10 18.39 32.29 -5.72
CA THR A 10 18.53 30.83 -5.77
C THR A 10 17.80 30.00 -4.71
N ALA A 11 16.76 29.29 -5.14
CA ALA A 11 16.49 27.94 -4.67
C ALA A 11 16.81 26.98 -5.82
N HIS A 12 17.90 26.21 -5.66
CA HIS A 12 18.14 25.01 -6.43
C HIS A 12 16.86 24.15 -6.49
N PRO A 13 16.47 23.58 -7.63
CA PRO A 13 15.71 22.35 -7.57
C PRO A 13 16.64 21.34 -6.89
N LEU A 14 16.37 21.07 -5.62
CA LEU A 14 16.82 19.86 -4.96
C LEU A 14 16.43 18.72 -5.90
N LEU A 15 17.43 18.10 -6.51
CA LEU A 15 17.35 16.72 -6.93
C LEU A 15 16.83 15.96 -5.73
N VAL A 16 15.51 15.76 -5.67
CA VAL A 16 14.90 14.83 -4.72
C VAL A 16 15.40 13.48 -5.16
N ARG A 17 16.47 13.11 -4.49
CA ARG A 17 17.12 11.83 -4.40
C ARG A 17 16.08 10.74 -4.57
N THR A 18 16.09 10.10 -5.73
CA THR A 18 15.53 8.77 -5.98
C THR A 18 16.30 7.77 -5.12
N SER A 19 16.08 7.81 -3.81
CA SER A 19 16.79 6.95 -2.84
C SER A 19 15.98 5.73 -2.44
N GLU A 20 14.67 5.72 -2.67
CA GLU A 20 13.79 4.62 -2.22
C GLU A 20 13.76 3.44 -3.19
N SER A 21 14.01 3.64 -4.50
CA SER A 21 14.20 2.52 -5.44
C SER A 21 15.56 1.85 -5.30
N GLN A 22 16.56 2.60 -4.82
CA GLN A 22 17.93 2.12 -4.68
C GLN A 22 18.06 1.18 -3.47
N THR A 23 17.50 1.49 -2.31
CA THR A 23 17.65 0.63 -1.12
C THR A 23 17.04 -0.77 -1.26
N SER A 24 15.93 -0.93 -2.01
CA SER A 24 15.33 -2.24 -2.29
C SER A 24 16.25 -3.11 -3.15
N LEU A 25 16.72 -2.58 -4.29
CA LEU A 25 17.60 -3.30 -5.22
C LEU A 25 18.94 -3.67 -4.57
N TRP A 26 19.51 -2.79 -3.75
CA TRP A 26 20.76 -3.08 -3.05
C TRP A 26 20.60 -4.14 -1.96
N SER A 27 19.42 -4.23 -1.33
CA SER A 27 19.15 -5.29 -0.34
C SER A 27 18.98 -6.67 -0.99
N GLU A 28 18.37 -6.74 -2.18
CA GLU A 28 18.24 -7.98 -2.96
C GLU A 28 19.59 -8.44 -3.51
N VAL A 29 20.37 -7.51 -4.07
CA VAL A 29 21.73 -7.80 -4.55
C VAL A 29 22.64 -8.23 -3.39
N ALA A 30 22.56 -7.58 -2.23
CA ALA A 30 23.32 -7.99 -1.05
C ALA A 30 22.92 -9.38 -0.55
N ALA A 31 21.62 -9.72 -0.58
CA ALA A 31 21.14 -11.05 -0.22
C ALA A 31 21.62 -12.14 -1.20
N LEU A 32 21.61 -11.85 -2.51
CA LEU A 32 22.13 -12.76 -3.53
C LEU A 32 23.65 -12.98 -3.39
N ILE A 33 24.42 -11.93 -3.12
CA ILE A 33 25.85 -12.02 -2.87
C ILE A 33 26.12 -12.82 -1.59
N ALA A 34 25.36 -12.57 -0.51
CA ALA A 34 25.49 -13.31 0.75
C ALA A 34 25.16 -14.80 0.54
N LEU A 35 24.13 -15.12 -0.23
CA LEU A 35 23.75 -16.50 -0.56
C LEU A 35 24.83 -17.19 -1.41
N ALA A 36 25.36 -16.51 -2.43
CA ALA A 36 26.43 -17.03 -3.26
C ALA A 36 27.72 -17.27 -2.46
N ALA A 37 28.08 -16.35 -1.56
CA ALA A 37 29.21 -16.51 -0.66
C ALA A 37 29.00 -17.68 0.31
N LEU A 38 27.79 -17.83 0.87
CA LEU A 38 27.44 -18.94 1.76
C LEU A 38 27.52 -20.29 1.03
N ILE A 39 27.02 -20.37 -0.21
CA ILE A 39 27.15 -21.57 -1.06
C ILE A 39 28.63 -21.85 -1.35
N GLY A 40 29.42 -20.82 -1.67
CA GLY A 40 30.86 -20.95 -1.88
C GLY A 40 31.59 -21.51 -0.65
N VAL A 41 31.24 -21.03 0.55
CA VAL A 41 31.78 -21.55 1.82
C VAL A 41 31.32 -22.99 2.08
N LEU A 42 30.06 -23.32 1.79
CA LEU A 42 29.55 -24.69 1.90
C LEU A 42 30.29 -25.66 0.97
N LEU A 43 30.51 -25.28 -0.28
CA LEU A 43 31.21 -26.08 -1.28
C LEU A 43 32.71 -26.21 -0.95
N TYR A 44 33.32 -25.15 -0.44
CA TYR A 44 34.72 -25.17 0.01
C TYR A 44 34.92 -26.12 1.21
N TYR A 45 33.98 -26.16 2.15
CA TYR A 45 34.02 -27.05 3.32
C TYR A 45 33.43 -28.45 3.09
N ALA A 46 32.88 -28.72 1.91
CA ALA A 46 32.33 -30.04 1.56
C ALA A 46 33.36 -31.17 1.60
N GLN A 47 34.66 -30.85 1.61
CA GLN A 47 35.76 -31.82 1.69
C GLN A 47 36.11 -32.25 3.14
N PHE A 48 35.55 -31.59 4.16
CA PHE A 48 35.74 -31.96 5.56
C PHE A 48 34.72 -33.02 6.02
N SER A 49 35.08 -33.81 7.03
CA SER A 49 34.33 -34.98 7.51
C SER A 49 32.84 -34.71 7.76
N GLY A 50 32.00 -35.76 7.65
CA GLY A 50 30.54 -35.65 7.63
C GLY A 50 29.88 -34.92 8.81
N SER A 51 30.58 -34.76 9.95
CA SER A 51 30.12 -33.91 11.06
C SER A 51 30.17 -32.42 10.72
N MET A 52 31.18 -31.97 9.97
CA MET A 52 31.30 -30.58 9.51
C MET A 52 30.21 -30.24 8.49
N GLN A 53 29.91 -31.17 7.58
CA GLN A 53 28.81 -31.04 6.62
C GLN A 53 27.45 -30.90 7.32
N TRP A 54 27.24 -31.66 8.39
CA TRP A 54 26.02 -31.55 9.22
C TRP A 54 25.90 -30.19 9.90
N LEU A 55 26.98 -29.69 10.50
CA LEU A 55 26.98 -28.37 11.14
C LEU A 55 26.68 -27.25 10.12
N LEU A 56 27.26 -27.33 8.91
CA LEU A 56 26.95 -26.37 7.86
C LEU A 56 25.51 -26.49 7.33
N GLY A 57 24.98 -27.70 7.20
CA GLY A 57 23.59 -27.93 6.80
C GLY A 57 22.60 -27.32 7.81
N VAL A 58 22.87 -27.50 9.11
CA VAL A 58 22.07 -26.89 10.18
C VAL A 58 22.20 -25.36 10.16
N ALA A 59 23.41 -24.82 9.97
CA ALA A 59 23.61 -23.38 9.86
C ALA A 59 22.89 -22.77 8.65
N PHE A 60 22.89 -23.47 7.51
CA PHE A 60 22.16 -23.06 6.31
C PHE A 60 20.65 -23.04 6.55
N LEU A 61 20.09 -24.11 7.14
CA LEU A 61 18.67 -24.17 7.49
C LEU A 61 18.28 -23.08 8.49
N ALA A 62 19.12 -22.80 9.48
CA ALA A 62 18.91 -21.71 10.43
C ALA A 62 18.92 -20.33 9.72
N GLY A 63 19.86 -20.11 8.80
CA GLY A 63 19.91 -18.89 7.99
C GLY A 63 18.68 -18.73 7.10
N LEU A 64 18.25 -19.82 6.44
CA LEU A 64 17.05 -19.83 5.62
C LEU A 64 15.78 -19.58 6.46
N ALA A 65 15.70 -20.18 7.65
CA ALA A 65 14.61 -19.96 8.58
C ALA A 65 14.57 -18.52 9.09
N LEU A 66 15.71 -17.93 9.45
CA LEU A 66 15.80 -16.52 9.86
C LEU A 66 15.45 -15.57 8.72
N PHE A 67 15.83 -15.89 7.48
CA PHE A 67 15.47 -15.10 6.30
C PHE A 67 13.97 -15.17 6.02
N ALA A 68 13.39 -16.38 6.03
CA ALA A 68 11.95 -16.59 5.88
C ALA A 68 11.17 -15.90 7.03
N TRP A 69 11.65 -16.02 8.26
CA TRP A 69 11.10 -15.35 9.44
C TRP A 69 11.18 -13.82 9.30
N GLY A 70 12.28 -13.29 8.78
CA GLY A 70 12.44 -11.86 8.48
C GLY A 70 11.49 -11.37 7.38
N LEU A 71 11.24 -12.18 6.34
CA LEU A 71 10.23 -11.87 5.33
C LEU A 71 8.82 -11.91 5.89
N ILE A 72 8.50 -12.88 6.75
CA ILE A 72 7.22 -12.98 7.43
C ILE A 72 7.05 -11.79 8.37
N LEU A 73 8.00 -11.50 9.26
CA LEU A 73 8.00 -10.31 10.11
C LEU A 73 7.89 -9.02 9.29
N ARG A 74 8.53 -8.88 8.14
CA ARG A 74 8.33 -7.68 7.31
C ARG A 74 6.91 -7.57 6.74
N ARG A 75 6.22 -8.70 6.54
CA ARG A 75 4.83 -8.78 6.07
C ARG A 75 3.80 -8.77 7.20
N THR A 76 4.19 -9.16 8.42
CA THR A 76 3.32 -9.35 9.60
C THR A 76 3.74 -8.52 10.81
N ALA A 77 4.75 -7.64 10.68
CA ALA A 77 5.09 -6.65 11.70
C ALA A 77 3.96 -5.63 11.74
N GLU A 78 2.92 -6.01 12.46
CA GLU A 78 2.08 -5.08 13.16
C GLU A 78 3.00 -4.21 14.03
N PRO A 79 2.92 -2.87 13.95
CA PRO A 79 3.55 -2.04 14.95
C PRO A 79 2.95 -2.42 16.32
N ALA A 80 3.80 -2.40 17.35
CA ALA A 80 3.55 -2.78 18.75
C ALA A 80 2.08 -2.63 19.20
N PRO A 81 1.57 -3.54 20.04
CA PRO A 81 0.17 -3.53 20.46
C PRO A 81 -0.15 -2.19 21.10
N LEU A 82 -0.96 -1.39 20.40
CA LEU A 82 -1.59 -0.21 21.00
C LEU A 82 -2.70 -0.77 21.87
N GLU A 83 -2.58 -0.55 23.18
CA GLU A 83 -3.59 -0.83 24.19
C GLU A 83 -4.98 -0.51 23.62
N GLY A 84 -5.84 -1.53 23.53
CA GLY A 84 -7.18 -1.35 22.99
C GLY A 84 -7.95 -0.37 23.88
N PRO A 85 -8.64 0.64 23.31
CA PRO A 85 -9.65 1.36 24.08
C PRO A 85 -10.71 0.36 24.59
N PRO A 86 -11.33 0.62 25.75
CA PRO A 86 -12.22 -0.32 26.41
C PRO A 86 -13.38 -0.75 25.49
N THR A 87 -13.74 -2.03 25.62
CA THR A 87 -14.86 -2.79 25.04
C THR A 87 -16.13 -1.94 24.81
N PRO A 88 -16.89 -2.17 23.71
CA PRO A 88 -17.71 -1.16 23.09
C PRO A 88 -18.94 -0.84 23.93
N GLY A 89 -19.00 0.41 24.41
CA GLY A 89 -20.24 1.05 24.77
C GLY A 89 -21.05 1.32 23.50
N THR A 90 -22.24 0.73 23.43
CA THR A 90 -23.33 1.11 22.54
C THR A 90 -23.49 2.64 22.49
N ILE A 91 -22.96 3.31 21.45
CA ILE A 91 -23.53 4.42 20.68
C ILE A 91 -22.45 4.99 19.71
N ARG A 92 -22.94 5.38 18.55
CA ARG A 92 -22.33 5.78 17.27
C ARG A 92 -21.46 7.05 17.30
N GLU A 93 -20.63 7.27 18.33
CA GLU A 93 -19.78 8.48 18.46
C GLU A 93 -18.32 8.26 18.01
N GLY A 94 -17.81 7.01 18.00
CA GLY A 94 -16.40 6.72 17.69
C GLY A 94 -16.03 6.53 16.22
N GLU A 95 -17.00 6.49 15.29
CA GLU A 95 -16.71 6.14 13.89
C GLU A 95 -15.88 7.20 13.15
N LEU A 96 -16.10 8.48 13.45
CA LEU A 96 -15.38 9.58 12.82
C LEU A 96 -13.93 9.65 13.32
N GLU A 97 -13.71 9.45 14.62
CA GLU A 97 -12.37 9.42 15.21
C GLU A 97 -11.57 8.20 14.74
N ALA A 98 -12.21 7.04 14.65
CA ALA A 98 -11.61 5.84 14.09
C ALA A 98 -11.23 6.04 12.61
N LEU A 99 -12.07 6.71 11.82
CA LEU A 99 -11.77 7.06 10.43
C LEU A 99 -10.63 8.08 10.33
N ALA A 100 -10.62 9.13 11.15
CA ALA A 100 -9.55 10.12 11.19
C ALA A 100 -8.20 9.47 11.55
N ALA A 101 -8.20 8.56 12.52
CA ALA A 101 -7.04 7.76 12.86
C ALA A 101 -6.61 6.84 11.71
N ALA A 102 -7.55 6.22 11.00
CA ALA A 102 -7.27 5.42 9.81
C ALA A 102 -6.65 6.25 8.68
N VAL A 103 -7.17 7.45 8.40
CA VAL A 103 -6.61 8.38 7.40
C VAL A 103 -5.19 8.81 7.79
N LYS A 104 -4.97 9.17 9.06
CA LYS A 104 -3.64 9.53 9.58
C LYS A 104 -2.64 8.38 9.49
N ARG A 105 -3.10 7.14 9.66
CA ARG A 105 -2.26 5.93 9.51
C ARG A 105 -2.02 5.59 8.03
N ALA A 106 -3.02 5.77 7.17
CA ALA A 106 -2.92 5.56 5.75
C ALA A 106 -1.89 6.50 5.10
N SER A 107 -1.87 7.77 5.51
CA SER A 107 -0.88 8.76 5.06
C SER A 107 0.55 8.47 5.54
N ARG A 108 0.69 7.68 6.62
CA ARG A 108 1.98 7.16 7.11
C ARG A 108 2.41 5.86 6.43
N GLY A 109 1.69 5.38 5.42
CA GLY A 109 2.08 4.22 4.62
C GLY A 109 1.52 2.87 5.11
N LEU A 110 0.61 2.84 6.09
CA LEU A 110 0.07 1.59 6.63
C LEU A 110 -0.96 0.95 5.70
N ALA A 111 -0.60 -0.18 5.08
CA ALA A 111 -1.37 -0.85 4.04
C ALA A 111 -2.83 -1.15 4.43
N TYR A 112 -3.06 -1.72 5.62
CA TYR A 112 -4.42 -2.01 6.09
C TYR A 112 -5.28 -0.74 6.21
N SER A 113 -4.69 0.34 6.73
CA SER A 113 -5.41 1.62 6.86
C SER A 113 -5.70 2.24 5.50
N GLN A 114 -4.81 2.07 4.51
CA GLN A 114 -5.01 2.51 3.13
C GLN A 114 -6.17 1.77 2.47
N VAL A 115 -6.24 0.45 2.63
CA VAL A 115 -7.36 -0.38 2.15
C VAL A 115 -8.66 0.06 2.80
N LEU A 116 -8.69 0.20 4.13
CA LEU A 116 -9.89 0.61 4.88
C LEU A 116 -10.43 1.97 4.42
N VAL A 117 -9.56 2.97 4.29
CA VAL A 117 -9.93 4.33 3.85
C VAL A 117 -10.45 4.31 2.41
N ALA A 118 -9.77 3.59 1.52
CA ALA A 118 -10.18 3.48 0.13
C ALA A 118 -11.53 2.75 -0.04
N SER A 119 -11.76 1.66 0.70
CA SER A 119 -13.04 0.95 0.73
C SER A 119 -14.18 1.86 1.22
N ARG A 120 -13.95 2.63 2.29
CA ARG A 120 -14.94 3.57 2.83
C ARG A 120 -15.29 4.67 1.83
N ALA A 121 -14.27 5.29 1.22
CA ALA A 121 -14.46 6.33 0.22
C ALA A 121 -15.24 5.82 -1.00
N ARG A 122 -14.88 4.64 -1.50
CA ARG A 122 -15.59 3.97 -2.59
C ARG A 122 -17.05 3.70 -2.25
N ALA A 123 -17.33 3.11 -1.09
CA ALA A 123 -18.70 2.81 -0.68
C ALA A 123 -19.57 4.07 -0.62
N ALA A 124 -19.02 5.16 -0.05
CA ALA A 124 -19.71 6.45 -0.02
C ALA A 124 -19.95 7.03 -1.42
N PHE A 125 -18.96 6.91 -2.33
CA PHE A 125 -19.10 7.38 -3.70
C PHE A 125 -20.14 6.60 -4.49
N VAL A 126 -20.08 5.26 -4.44
CA VAL A 126 -21.04 4.37 -5.10
C VAL A 126 -22.46 4.67 -4.64
N GLU A 127 -22.64 4.91 -3.34
CA GLU A 127 -23.95 5.27 -2.80
C GLU A 127 -24.42 6.64 -3.29
N ARG A 128 -23.52 7.64 -3.35
CA ARG A 128 -23.83 8.94 -3.95
C ARG A 128 -24.25 8.80 -5.42
N VAL A 129 -23.51 8.02 -6.22
CA VAL A 129 -23.81 7.76 -7.64
C VAL A 129 -25.18 7.08 -7.78
N ARG A 130 -25.43 6.06 -6.97
CA ARG A 130 -26.71 5.33 -6.93
C ARG A 130 -27.88 6.28 -6.65
N LEU A 131 -27.74 7.14 -5.64
CA LEU A 131 -28.77 8.11 -5.26
C LEU A 131 -28.97 9.19 -6.32
N ALA A 132 -27.89 9.73 -6.89
CA ALA A 132 -27.95 10.77 -7.91
C ALA A 132 -28.67 10.30 -9.18
N LEU A 133 -28.47 9.04 -9.57
CA LEU A 133 -29.04 8.45 -10.78
C LEU A 133 -30.35 7.68 -10.52
N GLY A 134 -30.82 7.63 -9.27
CA GLY A 134 -32.04 6.91 -8.91
C GLY A 134 -31.96 5.40 -9.13
N LEU A 135 -30.76 4.82 -9.07
CA LEU A 135 -30.53 3.40 -9.32
C LEU A 135 -30.96 2.54 -8.12
N SER A 136 -31.48 1.35 -8.40
CA SER A 136 -31.65 0.33 -7.36
C SER A 136 -30.29 -0.16 -6.85
N PRO A 137 -30.22 -0.67 -5.61
CA PRO A 137 -28.99 -1.30 -5.10
C PRO A 137 -28.50 -2.43 -6.00
N GLU A 138 -29.40 -3.21 -6.58
CA GLU A 138 -29.10 -4.34 -7.44
C GLU A 138 -28.47 -3.87 -8.76
N SER A 139 -29.08 -2.90 -9.44
CA SER A 139 -28.54 -2.34 -10.69
C SER A 139 -27.17 -1.70 -10.49
N MET A 140 -26.94 -1.04 -9.35
CA MET A 140 -25.61 -0.50 -9.04
C MET A 140 -24.58 -1.59 -8.76
N ARG A 141 -24.96 -2.70 -8.11
CA ARG A 141 -24.06 -3.86 -7.91
C ARG A 141 -23.70 -4.55 -9.23
N GLU A 142 -24.65 -4.65 -10.15
CA GLU A 142 -24.41 -5.15 -11.50
C GLU A 142 -23.46 -4.24 -12.27
N ALA A 143 -23.70 -2.92 -12.24
CA ALA A 143 -22.82 -1.95 -12.86
C ALA A 143 -21.39 -2.03 -12.30
N GLN A 144 -21.20 -2.17 -10.98
CA GLN A 144 -19.86 -2.31 -10.37
C GLN A 144 -19.02 -3.47 -10.92
N ARG A 145 -19.67 -4.51 -11.46
CA ARG A 145 -19.00 -5.69 -12.04
C ARG A 145 -18.73 -5.57 -13.54
N ASP A 146 -19.35 -4.60 -14.21
CA ASP A 146 -19.17 -4.34 -15.64
C ASP A 146 -18.40 -3.03 -15.85
N PRO A 147 -17.11 -3.08 -16.23
CA PRO A 147 -16.31 -1.88 -16.48
C PRO A 147 -16.93 -0.99 -17.56
N ALA A 148 -17.53 -1.58 -18.60
CA ALA A 148 -18.18 -0.83 -19.66
C ALA A 148 -19.46 -0.12 -19.17
N ALA A 149 -20.17 -0.67 -18.18
CA ALA A 149 -21.30 -0.01 -17.56
C ALA A 149 -20.85 1.15 -16.66
N LEU A 150 -19.79 0.96 -15.86
CA LEU A 150 -19.22 2.04 -15.06
C LEU A 150 -18.73 3.20 -15.93
N GLN A 151 -18.08 2.91 -17.06
CA GLN A 151 -17.63 3.95 -17.97
C GLN A 151 -18.79 4.75 -18.58
N ARG A 152 -19.92 4.09 -18.88
CA ARG A 152 -21.15 4.74 -19.35
C ARG A 152 -21.81 5.61 -18.28
N ILE A 153 -21.60 5.31 -17.00
CA ILE A 153 -22.22 6.02 -15.87
C ILE A 153 -21.34 7.18 -15.39
N LEU A 154 -20.05 6.90 -15.22
CA LEU A 154 -19.10 7.80 -14.58
C LEU A 154 -18.41 8.73 -15.58
N HIS A 155 -18.27 8.29 -16.84
CA HIS A 155 -17.55 9.00 -17.90
C HIS A 155 -16.12 9.43 -17.50
N ASP A 156 -15.49 8.69 -16.59
CA ASP A 156 -14.17 8.97 -16.04
C ASP A 156 -13.48 7.64 -15.77
N ASP A 157 -12.38 7.41 -16.49
CA ASP A 157 -11.57 6.19 -16.49
C ASP A 157 -10.90 5.93 -15.13
N VAL A 158 -10.55 7.00 -14.41
CA VAL A 158 -9.96 6.91 -13.07
C VAL A 158 -11.00 6.49 -12.05
N LEU A 159 -12.22 7.02 -12.14
CA LEU A 159 -13.32 6.63 -11.27
C LEU A 159 -13.84 5.22 -11.60
N GLU A 160 -13.86 4.84 -12.87
CA GLU A 160 -14.18 3.48 -13.33
C GLU A 160 -13.24 2.46 -12.66
N ASP A 161 -11.93 2.61 -12.83
CA ASP A 161 -10.91 1.72 -12.24
C ASP A 161 -11.01 1.67 -10.72
N PHE A 162 -11.29 2.81 -10.08
CA PHE A 162 -11.43 2.89 -8.63
C PHE A 162 -12.69 2.19 -8.10
N VAL A 163 -13.80 2.24 -8.83
CA VAL A 163 -15.11 1.72 -8.41
C VAL A 163 -15.28 0.25 -8.80
N HIS A 164 -14.65 -0.21 -9.88
CA HIS A 164 -14.80 -1.56 -10.40
C HIS A 164 -14.43 -2.65 -9.36
N LEU A 165 -15.24 -3.70 -9.32
CA LEU A 165 -14.98 -4.93 -8.56
C LEU A 165 -15.08 -6.14 -9.50
N GLN A 166 -14.04 -6.95 -9.53
CA GLN A 166 -14.11 -8.37 -9.88
C GLN A 166 -14.57 -9.14 -8.61
N ILE A 167 -14.66 -10.47 -8.65
CA ILE A 167 -15.20 -11.24 -7.52
C ILE A 167 -14.12 -11.42 -6.44
N GLY A 168 -14.15 -10.57 -5.40
CA GLY A 168 -13.25 -10.66 -4.23
C GLY A 168 -13.04 -9.31 -3.51
N ASP A 169 -14.08 -8.77 -2.86
CA ASP A 169 -14.20 -7.35 -2.42
C ASP A 169 -13.00 -6.81 -1.57
N LEU A 170 -12.34 -7.66 -0.77
CA LEU A 170 -11.19 -7.27 0.08
C LEU A 170 -9.83 -7.45 -0.61
N GLU A 171 -9.65 -8.53 -1.37
CA GLU A 171 -8.40 -8.82 -2.10
C GLU A 171 -8.19 -7.86 -3.28
N GLU A 172 -9.28 -7.38 -3.86
CA GLU A 172 -9.21 -6.47 -5.00
C GLU A 172 -9.04 -5.01 -4.62
N ARG A 173 -9.58 -4.59 -3.46
CA ARG A 173 -9.20 -3.30 -2.91
C ARG A 173 -7.72 -3.28 -2.54
N TYR A 174 -7.23 -4.41 -2.04
CA TYR A 174 -5.80 -4.60 -1.85
C TYR A 174 -5.04 -4.48 -3.18
N ARG A 175 -5.55 -5.05 -4.30
CA ARG A 175 -4.97 -4.88 -5.64
C ARG A 175 -4.83 -3.41 -6.03
N TRP A 176 -5.91 -2.62 -6.01
CA TRP A 176 -5.83 -1.19 -6.36
C TRP A 176 -4.84 -0.44 -5.47
N VAL A 177 -4.83 -0.71 -4.15
CA VAL A 177 -3.90 -0.06 -3.22
C VAL A 177 -2.45 -0.44 -3.53
N VAL A 178 -2.18 -1.70 -3.88
CA VAL A 178 -0.86 -2.15 -4.30
C VAL A 178 -0.42 -1.44 -5.59
N GLU A 179 -1.29 -1.36 -6.60
CA GLU A 179 -0.98 -0.67 -7.85
C GLU A 179 -0.76 0.83 -7.65
N ALA A 180 -1.62 1.50 -6.88
CA ALA A 180 -1.47 2.92 -6.55
C ALA A 180 -0.13 3.19 -5.83
N ARG A 181 0.34 2.27 -5.00
CA ARG A 181 1.67 2.36 -4.35
C ARG A 181 2.83 2.16 -5.31
N GLN A 182 2.65 1.38 -6.38
CA GLN A 182 3.68 1.13 -7.39
C GLN A 182 3.78 2.22 -8.45
N ARG A 183 2.70 2.99 -8.66
CA ARG A 183 2.68 4.17 -9.54
C ARG A 183 3.32 5.37 -8.81
N ASP A 184 2.52 6.35 -8.41
CA ASP A 184 3.00 7.60 -7.76
C ASP A 184 2.89 7.59 -6.23
N GLY A 185 2.44 6.47 -5.65
CA GLY A 185 2.20 6.32 -4.22
C GLY A 185 0.72 6.48 -3.85
N PHE A 186 0.29 5.80 -2.79
CA PHE A 186 -1.12 5.79 -2.36
C PHE A 186 -1.69 7.19 -2.13
N GLY A 187 -0.94 8.09 -1.47
CA GLY A 187 -1.42 9.43 -1.11
C GLY A 187 -1.80 10.28 -2.33
N PRO A 188 -0.85 10.55 -3.25
CA PRO A 188 -1.13 11.28 -4.50
C PRO A 188 -2.26 10.65 -5.33
N GLU A 189 -2.24 9.32 -5.49
CA GLU A 189 -3.26 8.59 -6.23
C GLU A 189 -4.66 8.69 -5.61
N PHE A 190 -4.74 8.55 -4.28
CA PHE A 190 -6.00 8.66 -3.56
C PHE A 190 -6.55 10.09 -3.59
N LEU A 191 -5.69 11.11 -3.49
CA LEU A 191 -6.10 12.52 -3.64
C LEU A 191 -6.61 12.82 -5.06
N ARG A 192 -5.98 12.23 -6.08
CA ARG A 192 -6.45 12.35 -7.47
C ARG A 192 -7.87 11.80 -7.63
N VAL A 193 -8.14 10.61 -7.09
CA VAL A 193 -9.47 10.01 -7.10
C VAL A 193 -10.47 10.89 -6.34
N LEU A 194 -10.13 11.35 -5.13
CA LEU A 194 -11.01 12.20 -4.33
C LEU A 194 -11.41 13.47 -5.09
N GLY A 195 -10.45 14.13 -5.76
CA GLY A 195 -10.74 15.30 -6.58
C GLY A 195 -11.70 14.99 -7.74
N ARG A 196 -11.58 13.83 -8.38
CA ARG A 196 -12.54 13.38 -9.41
C ARG A 196 -13.92 13.08 -8.83
N MET A 197 -13.99 12.43 -7.67
CA MET A 197 -15.25 12.15 -6.96
C MET A 197 -15.99 13.43 -6.56
N GLU A 198 -15.27 14.46 -6.13
CA GLU A 198 -15.85 15.77 -5.81
C GLU A 198 -16.36 16.48 -7.07
N ALA A 199 -15.61 16.40 -8.17
CA ALA A 199 -15.97 17.04 -9.44
C ALA A 199 -17.13 16.35 -10.18
N TRP A 200 -17.37 15.06 -9.90
CA TRP A 200 -18.44 14.27 -10.52
C TRP A 200 -19.83 14.83 -10.16
N LYS A 201 -20.66 15.10 -11.16
CA LYS A 201 -22.00 15.71 -11.04
C LYS A 201 -23.07 14.82 -11.64
#